data_AF-A0A7W5ADY2-F1
#
_entry.id   AF-A0A7W5ADY2-F1
#
_cell.length_a   1.000
_cell.length_b   1.000
_cell.length_c   1.000
_cell.angle_alpha   90.00
_cell.angle_beta   90.00
_cell.angle_gamma   90.00
#
_symmetry.space_group_name_H-M   'P 1'
#
loop_
_entity.id
_entity.type
_entity.pdbx_description
1 polymer ?
#
loop_
_entity_poly.entity_id
_entity_poly.type
_entity_poly.pdbx_seq_one_letter_code
_entity_poly.pdbx_strand_id
1 'polypeptide(L)'
;MYGRPPRIRGLVLAAGLILLLGSAALLLARYRVYAVPSASMSPLIEIGDRIVVDTWSQDAARGDVVLVDGGTRLVKRVAAIGGDVVAC
;
A
#
# COMPACT_ATOMS: atom_id res chain seq x y z
N MET A 1 -44.11 -5.76 25.93
CA MET A 1 -44.26 -5.66 24.46
C MET A 1 -42.88 -5.46 23.84
N TYR A 2 -42.21 -6.55 23.44
CA TYR A 2 -40.87 -6.47 22.84
C TYR A 2 -41.05 -6.18 21.34
N GLY A 3 -40.94 -4.90 20.98
CA GLY A 3 -41.11 -4.44 19.61
C GLY A 3 -40.07 -5.06 18.68
N ARG A 4 -40.53 -5.81 17.68
CA ARG A 4 -39.72 -6.29 16.54
C ARG A 4 -38.84 -5.13 16.05
N PRO A 5 -37.50 -5.24 16.02
CA PRO A 5 -36.70 -4.20 15.41
C PRO A 5 -37.16 -4.07 13.95
N PRO A 6 -37.47 -2.85 13.46
CA PRO A 6 -37.90 -2.67 12.08
C PRO A 6 -36.80 -3.25 11.18
N ARG A 7 -37.18 -4.15 10.25
CA ARG A 7 -36.27 -4.84 9.33
C ARG A 7 -35.23 -3.90 8.67
N ILE A 8 -35.61 -2.64 8.53
CA ILE A 8 -34.80 -1.53 8.01
C ILE A 8 -33.56 -1.23 8.88
N ARG A 9 -33.66 -1.26 10.22
CA ARG A 9 -32.49 -1.02 11.10
C ARG A 9 -31.44 -2.12 10.94
N GLY A 10 -31.88 -3.37 10.86
CA GLY A 10 -30.98 -4.51 10.62
C GLY A 10 -30.30 -4.42 9.25
N LEU A 11 -31.05 -4.00 8.22
CA LEU A 11 -30.51 -3.80 6.87
C LEU A 11 -29.47 -2.69 6.83
N VAL A 12 -29.72 -1.55 7.46
CA VAL A 12 -28.78 -0.41 7.52
C VAL A 12 -27.49 -0.81 8.24
N LEU A 13 -27.60 -1.53 9.35
CA LEU A 13 -26.42 -2.03 10.09
C LEU A 13 -25.62 -3.02 9.25
N ALA A 14 -26.29 -3.97 8.58
CA ALA A 14 -25.63 -4.94 7.72
C ALA A 14 -24.92 -4.26 6.54
N ALA A 15 -25.59 -3.31 5.88
CA ALA A 15 -24.99 -2.52 4.80
C ALA A 15 -23.78 -1.71 5.27
N GLY A 16 -23.88 -1.07 6.44
CA GLY A 16 -22.77 -0.33 7.05
C GLY A 16 -21.58 -1.24 7.37
N LEU A 17 -21.82 -2.43 7.91
CA LEU A 17 -20.77 -3.41 8.20
C LEU A 17 -20.09 -3.91 6.91
N ILE A 18 -20.84 -4.18 5.86
CA ILE A 18 -20.29 -4.60 4.57
C ILE A 18 -19.42 -3.51 3.95
N LEU A 19 -19.86 -2.24 3.99
CA LEU A 19 -19.06 -1.10 3.51
C LEU A 19 -17.77 -0.95 4.31
N LEU A 20 -17.85 -1.08 5.64
CA LEU A 20 -16.68 -0.99 6.51
C LEU A 20 -15.68 -2.11 6.22
N LEU A 21 -16.13 -3.36 6.18
CA LEU A 21 -15.26 -4.51 5.94
C LEU A 21 -14.73 -4.52 4.50
N GLY A 22 -15.55 -4.14 3.52
CA GLY A 22 -15.16 -4.05 2.12
C GLY A 22 -14.10 -2.98 1.88
N SER A 23 -14.28 -1.79 2.46
CA SER A 23 -13.27 -0.71 2.35
C SER A 23 -11.97 -1.08 3.05
N ALA A 24 -12.03 -1.69 4.24
CA ALA A 24 -10.84 -2.18 4.93
C ALA A 24 -10.09 -3.24 4.12
N ALA A 25 -10.81 -4.20 3.52
CA ALA A 25 -10.22 -5.23 2.67
C ALA A 25 -9.55 -4.64 1.42
N LEU A 26 -10.18 -3.64 0.77
CA LEU A 26 -9.60 -2.93 -0.37
C LEU A 26 -8.30 -2.20 0.00
N LEU A 27 -8.28 -1.52 1.16
CA LEU A 27 -7.07 -0.83 1.64
C LEU A 27 -5.94 -1.82 1.92
N LEU A 28 -6.22 -2.95 2.56
CA LEU A 28 -5.23 -4.01 2.81
C LEU A 28 -4.75 -4.71 1.53
N ALA A 29 -5.60 -4.80 0.52
CA ALA A 29 -5.23 -5.35 -0.78
C ALA A 29 -4.30 -4.40 -1.55
N ARG A 30 -4.54 -3.09 -1.47
CA ARG A 30 -3.75 -2.05 -2.13
C ARG A 30 -2.42 -1.80 -1.42
N TYR A 31 -2.44 -1.62 -0.10
CA TYR A 31 -1.27 -1.29 0.70
C TYR A 31 -0.74 -2.53 1.42
N ARG A 32 0.44 -3.00 1.00
CA ARG A 32 1.10 -4.16 1.60
C ARG A 32 2.35 -3.77 2.37
N VAL A 33 2.60 -4.48 3.46
CA VAL A 33 3.79 -4.27 4.28
C VAL A 33 4.88 -5.25 3.88
N TYR A 34 6.06 -4.73 3.57
CA TYR A 34 7.25 -5.54 3.24
C TYR A 34 8.39 -5.21 4.19
N ALA A 35 9.15 -6.24 4.59
CA ALA A 35 10.41 -6.06 5.31
C ALA A 35 11.52 -5.71 4.32
N VAL A 36 12.37 -4.75 4.69
CA VAL A 36 13.47 -4.28 3.85
C VAL A 36 14.61 -5.29 3.90
N PRO A 37 14.97 -5.94 2.78
CA PRO A 37 15.92 -7.05 2.78
C PRO A 37 17.38 -6.61 2.65
N SER A 38 17.67 -5.32 2.42
CA SER A 38 19.02 -4.83 2.15
C SER A 38 19.27 -3.42 2.69
N ALA A 39 20.52 -3.12 3.06
CA ALA A 39 20.95 -1.81 3.55
C ALA A 39 21.16 -0.76 2.44
N SER A 40 20.68 -0.97 1.22
CA SER A 40 21.03 -0.11 0.08
C SER A 40 20.41 1.29 0.11
N MET A 41 19.51 1.52 1.06
CA MET A 41 18.89 2.82 1.36
C MET A 41 19.41 3.41 2.69
N SER A 42 20.47 2.84 3.27
CA SER A 42 21.13 3.37 4.47
C SER A 42 21.74 4.75 4.18
N PRO A 43 21.62 5.73 5.09
CA PRO A 43 21.10 5.63 6.46
C PRO A 43 19.59 5.85 6.61
N LEU A 44 18.85 6.10 5.53
CA LEU A 44 17.44 6.49 5.62
C LEU A 44 16.51 5.31 5.94
N ILE A 45 16.84 4.12 5.45
CA ILE A 45 16.09 2.88 5.68
C ILE A 45 17.09 1.77 6.02
N GLU A 46 16.89 1.13 7.15
CA GLU A 46 17.77 0.08 7.65
C GLU A 46 17.24 -1.32 7.32
N ILE A 47 18.11 -2.33 7.48
CA ILE A 47 17.71 -3.72 7.30
C ILE A 47 16.72 -4.09 8.41
N GLY A 48 15.59 -4.68 8.02
CA GLY A 48 14.54 -5.10 8.96
C GLY A 48 13.44 -4.06 9.18
N ASP A 49 13.60 -2.84 8.67
CA ASP A 49 12.51 -1.86 8.63
C ASP A 49 11.32 -2.40 7.83
N ARG A 50 10.13 -1.91 8.18
CA ARG A 50 8.88 -2.25 7.50
C ARG A 50 8.40 -1.06 6.70
N ILE A 51 8.24 -1.26 5.40
CA ILE A 51 7.69 -0.24 4.50
C ILE A 51 6.28 -0.63 4.07
N VAL A 52 5.41 0.37 3.94
CA VAL A 52 4.10 0.22 3.33
C VAL A 52 4.22 0.58 1.86
N VAL A 53 3.81 -0.34 0.98
CA VAL A 53 3.92 -0.20 -0.47
C VAL A 53 2.52 -0.19 -1.07
N ASP A 54 2.23 0.85 -1.85
CA ASP A 54 1.07 0.86 -2.75
C ASP A 54 1.37 -0.06 -3.94
N THR A 55 0.70 -1.20 -3.98
CA THR A 55 0.92 -2.22 -5.02
C THR A 55 0.15 -1.95 -6.31
N TRP A 56 -0.75 -0.96 -6.32
CA TRP A 56 -1.59 -0.65 -7.47
C TRP A 56 -1.04 0.53 -8.29
N SER A 57 -0.20 1.37 -7.69
CA SER A 57 0.51 2.42 -8.42
C SER A 57 1.55 1.80 -9.35
N GLN A 58 1.50 2.16 -10.63
CA GLN A 58 2.49 1.72 -11.64
C GLN A 58 3.34 2.89 -12.14
N ASP A 59 2.87 4.11 -11.92
CA ASP A 59 3.60 5.33 -12.26
C ASP A 59 4.53 5.69 -11.10
N ALA A 60 5.79 5.93 -11.43
CA ALA A 60 6.79 6.41 -10.50
C ALA A 60 7.35 7.74 -11.01
N ALA A 61 7.43 8.73 -10.13
CA ALA A 61 8.03 10.02 -10.41
C ALA A 61 9.48 10.07 -9.92
N ARG A 62 10.24 11.06 -10.42
CA ARG A 62 11.56 11.37 -9.86
C ARG A 62 11.46 11.62 -8.36
N GLY A 63 12.35 10.99 -7.60
CA GLY A 63 12.43 11.12 -6.15
C GLY A 63 11.61 10.10 -5.39
N ASP A 64 10.69 9.37 -6.02
CA ASP A 64 9.88 8.35 -5.35
C ASP A 64 10.75 7.18 -4.86
N VAL A 65 10.33 6.58 -3.74
CA VAL A 65 10.92 5.34 -3.24
C VAL A 65 10.05 4.18 -3.67
N VAL A 66 10.63 3.28 -4.47
CA VAL A 66 9.91 2.19 -5.12
C VAL A 66 10.45 0.83 -4.66
N LEU A 67 9.55 -0.14 -4.58
CA LEU A 67 9.89 -1.54 -4.45
C LEU A 67 9.99 -2.14 -5.85
N VAL A 68 11.17 -2.63 -6.21
CA VAL A 68 11.42 -3.34 -7.48
C VAL A 68 11.49 -4.83 -7.20
N ASP A 69 10.69 -5.62 -7.92
CA ASP A 69 10.70 -7.09 -7.83
C ASP A 69 11.18 -7.68 -9.15
N GLY A 70 12.43 -8.18 -9.16
CA GLY A 70 13.10 -8.79 -10.32
C GLY A 70 13.64 -10.19 -10.00
N GLY A 71 13.00 -10.91 -9.08
CA GLY A 71 13.48 -12.19 -8.51
C GLY A 71 14.09 -12.02 -7.12
N THR A 72 14.62 -10.84 -6.81
CA THR A 72 14.85 -10.37 -5.44
C THR A 72 14.19 -9.00 -5.27
N ARG A 73 13.66 -8.75 -4.07
CA ARG A 73 13.00 -7.49 -3.74
C ARG A 73 14.05 -6.45 -3.35
N LEU A 74 14.01 -5.29 -4.00
CA LEU A 74 14.93 -4.18 -3.76
C LEU A 74 14.13 -2.91 -3.50
N VAL A 75 14.61 -2.08 -2.57
CA VAL A 75 14.06 -0.75 -2.31
C VAL A 75 15.05 0.27 -2.85
N LYS A 76 14.59 1.15 -3.74
CA LYS A 76 15.42 2.15 -4.40
C LYS A 76 14.68 3.49 -4.50
N ARG A 77 15.44 4.57 -4.68
CA ARG A 77 14.90 5.88 -5.05
C ARG A 77 15.03 6.10 -6.55
N VAL A 78 13.96 6.58 -7.18
CA VAL A 78 13.93 6.91 -8.61
C VAL A 78 14.77 8.17 -8.85
N ALA A 79 15.86 8.03 -9.60
CA ALA A 79 16.72 9.16 -9.96
C ALA A 79 16.21 9.92 -11.20
N ALA A 80 15.61 9.19 -12.15
CA ALA A 80 15.16 9.69 -13.44
C ALA A 80 13.98 8.84 -13.95
N ILE A 81 13.17 9.43 -14.82
CA ILE A 81 12.05 8.82 -15.54
C ILE A 81 12.25 8.91 -17.06
N GLY A 82 11.32 8.38 -17.84
CA GLY A 82 11.40 8.42 -19.31
C GLY A 82 11.52 9.85 -19.85
N GLY A 83 12.53 10.09 -20.71
CA GLY A 83 12.81 11.40 -21.31
C GLY A 83 13.92 12.20 -20.62
N ASP A 84 14.41 11.71 -19.49
CA ASP A 84 15.47 12.37 -18.74
C ASP A 84 16.87 12.00 -19.23
N VAL A 85 17.77 12.99 -19.25
CA VAL A 85 19.21 12.76 -19.43
C VAL A 85 19.85 12.61 -18.06
N VAL A 86 20.62 11.54 -17.88
CA VAL A 86 21.38 11.25 -16.66
C VAL A 86 22.87 11.33 -16.99
N ALA A 87 23.61 12.11 -16.23
CA ALA A 87 25.07 12.24 -16.33
C ALA A 87 25.71 12.06 -14.94
N CYS A 88 26.94 11.55 -14.93
CA CYS A 88 27.76 11.36 -13.73
C CYS A 88 28.91 12.37 -13.69
#